data_AF-A0A0S1B0B4-F1
#
_entry.id   AF-A0A0S1B0B4-F1
#
_cell.length_a   1.000
_cell.length_b   1.000
_cell.length_c   1.000
_cell.angle_alpha   90.00
_cell.angle_beta   90.00
_cell.angle_gamma   90.00
#
_symmetry.space_group_name_H-M   'P 1'
#
loop_
_entity.id
_entity.type
_entity.pdbx_description
1 polymer ?
#
loop_
_entity_poly.entity_id
_entity_poly.type
_entity_poly.pdbx_seq_one_letter_code
_entity_poly.pdbx_strand_id
1 'polypeptide(L)'
;MRVAALLICLAWTLNAQAAPASPADMESLLRSMQLDADSDLQKRMHAGKEPLVTFDNATHQQCFDRQVRIMTSDLMRESLSKRLGDEGDRIVAEWARFLETPSGQVFLKSFTGSRQEAEAMMAEMDPEELRKGDAFALSRTGRILIEGLNISPVMDAADFPRFMRKVQEECGVDLQGAQKT
;
A
#
# COMPACT_ATOMS: atom_id res chain seq x y z
N MET A 1 -17.59 -35.95 44.56
CA MET A 1 -18.00 -35.06 43.44
C MET A 1 -17.25 -33.72 43.55
N ARG A 2 -16.00 -33.61 43.10
CA ARG A 2 -15.21 -32.35 43.08
C ARG A 2 -14.12 -32.33 41.98
N VAL A 3 -14.36 -32.96 40.83
CA VAL A 3 -13.35 -33.05 39.74
C VAL A 3 -13.89 -32.56 38.37
N ALA A 4 -15.19 -32.26 38.26
CA ALA A 4 -15.79 -31.90 36.96
C ALA A 4 -15.73 -30.40 36.60
N ALA A 5 -15.23 -29.52 37.48
CA ALA A 5 -15.32 -28.07 37.30
C ALA A 5 -14.07 -27.39 36.69
N LEU A 6 -12.97 -28.13 36.48
CA LEU A 6 -11.69 -27.54 36.03
C LEU A 6 -11.39 -27.71 34.53
N LEU A 7 -12.27 -28.37 33.76
CA LEU A 7 -12.02 -28.64 32.33
C LEU A 7 -12.67 -27.65 31.34
N ILE A 8 -13.55 -26.75 31.81
CA ILE A 8 -14.29 -25.84 30.91
C ILE A 8 -13.54 -24.50 30.69
N CYS A 9 -12.59 -24.14 31.54
CA CYS A 9 -11.85 -22.87 31.42
C CYS A 9 -10.63 -22.91 30.47
N LEU A 10 -10.30 -24.07 29.89
CA LEU A 10 -9.14 -24.22 28.99
C LEU A 10 -9.49 -24.11 27.50
N ALA A 11 -10.77 -23.95 27.13
CA ALA A 11 -11.19 -23.81 25.73
C ALA A 11 -11.19 -22.36 25.21
N TRP A 12 -10.79 -21.38 26.03
CA TRP A 12 -10.69 -19.96 25.67
C TRP A 12 -9.25 -19.52 25.41
N THR A 13 -8.36 -20.45 25.07
CA THR A 13 -7.07 -20.09 24.48
C THR A 13 -7.33 -19.55 23.08
N LEU A 14 -7.40 -18.22 23.00
CA LEU A 14 -7.23 -17.36 21.84
C LEU A 14 -7.08 -18.13 20.52
N ASN A 15 -8.18 -18.26 19.78
CA ASN A 15 -8.04 -18.32 18.34
C ASN A 15 -7.42 -16.97 17.95
N ALA A 16 -6.14 -16.97 17.59
CA ALA A 16 -5.61 -15.95 16.70
C ALA A 16 -6.42 -16.11 15.41
N GLN A 17 -7.57 -15.43 15.35
CA GLN A 17 -8.43 -15.48 14.18
C GLN A 17 -7.67 -14.77 13.08
N ALA A 18 -7.28 -15.55 12.08
CA ALA A 18 -6.92 -15.02 10.78
C ALA A 18 -8.06 -14.09 10.35
N ALA A 19 -7.80 -12.78 10.34
CA ALA A 19 -8.72 -11.78 9.84
C ALA A 19 -8.10 -11.02 8.65
N PRO A 20 -8.91 -10.63 7.66
CA PRO A 20 -8.47 -9.68 6.65
C PRO A 20 -7.97 -8.38 7.31
N ALA A 21 -6.97 -7.74 6.70
CA ALA A 21 -6.53 -6.42 7.14
C ALA A 21 -7.69 -5.43 7.09
N SER A 22 -7.85 -4.60 8.13
CA SER A 22 -8.84 -3.53 8.07
C SER A 22 -8.42 -2.46 7.04
N PRO A 23 -9.38 -1.77 6.40
CA PRO A 23 -9.04 -0.68 5.47
C PRO A 23 -8.20 0.42 6.11
N ALA A 24 -8.40 0.70 7.41
CA ALA A 24 -7.68 1.73 8.15
C ALA A 24 -6.23 1.31 8.45
N ASP A 25 -6.00 0.05 8.83
CA ASP A 25 -4.64 -0.45 9.09
C ASP A 25 -3.82 -0.50 7.80
N MET A 26 -4.45 -0.90 6.70
CA MET A 26 -3.82 -0.89 5.38
C MET A 26 -3.47 0.54 4.94
N GLU A 27 -4.39 1.50 5.13
CA GLU A 27 -4.12 2.91 4.83
C GLU A 27 -2.96 3.45 5.68
N SER A 28 -2.94 3.14 6.97
CA SER A 28 -1.85 3.53 7.86
C SER A 28 -0.51 2.94 7.40
N LEU A 29 -0.49 1.66 7.04
CA LEU A 29 0.71 1.00 6.54
C LEU A 29 1.22 1.67 5.25
N LEU A 30 0.36 1.87 4.26
CA LEU A 30 0.74 2.52 2.99
C LEU A 30 1.28 3.93 3.22
N ARG A 31 0.70 4.68 4.15
CA ARG A 31 1.20 6.00 4.54
C ARG A 31 2.59 5.92 5.18
N SER A 32 2.81 4.99 6.10
CA SER A 32 4.13 4.74 6.70
C SER A 32 5.18 4.36 5.65
N MET A 33 4.75 3.71 4.57
CA MET A 33 5.61 3.35 3.45
C MET A 33 5.87 4.48 2.45
N GLN A 34 5.29 5.67 2.66
CA GLN A 34 5.34 6.78 1.70
C GLN A 34 4.90 6.35 0.29
N LEU A 35 3.96 5.41 0.27
CA LEU A 35 3.19 5.00 -0.90
C LEU A 35 1.92 5.84 -1.02
N ASP A 36 1.86 6.95 -0.30
CA ASP A 36 0.95 8.02 -0.67
C ASP A 36 1.29 8.47 -2.09
N ALA A 37 0.24 8.76 -2.84
CA ALA A 37 0.27 8.79 -4.29
C ALA A 37 1.03 9.99 -4.90
N ASP A 38 1.93 10.62 -4.12
CA ASP A 38 2.62 11.87 -4.43
C ASP A 38 3.95 11.71 -5.18
N SER A 39 4.65 10.57 -5.11
CA SER A 39 6.07 10.57 -5.52
C SER A 39 6.44 9.83 -6.81
N ASP A 40 5.78 8.73 -7.17
CA ASP A 40 6.28 7.88 -8.27
C ASP A 40 5.21 7.32 -9.23
N LEU A 41 4.01 6.96 -8.75
CA LEU A 41 2.96 6.48 -9.65
C LEU A 41 2.39 7.61 -10.52
N GLN A 42 2.27 8.81 -9.97
CA GLN A 42 1.86 10.00 -10.71
C GLN A 42 2.83 10.28 -11.87
N LYS A 43 4.14 10.20 -11.61
CA LYS A 43 5.18 10.34 -12.64
C LYS A 43 5.07 9.28 -13.75
N ARG A 44 4.73 8.04 -13.40
CA ARG A 44 4.54 6.95 -14.38
C ARG A 44 3.26 7.10 -15.20
N MET A 45 2.17 7.58 -14.62
CA MET A 45 0.94 7.89 -15.36
C MET A 45 1.10 9.09 -16.30
N HIS A 46 1.84 10.12 -15.87
CA HIS A 46 2.20 11.26 -16.73
C HIS A 46 3.26 10.93 -17.80
N ALA A 47 4.04 9.85 -17.62
CA ALA A 47 5.00 9.37 -18.63
C ALA A 47 4.33 8.56 -19.76
N GLY A 48 3.03 8.24 -19.63
CA GLY A 48 2.22 7.71 -20.72
C GLY A 48 2.10 8.73 -21.85
N LYS A 49 2.48 8.33 -23.06
CA LYS A 49 2.40 9.17 -24.26
C LYS A 49 0.91 9.45 -24.57
N GLU A 50 0.57 10.73 -24.58
CA GLU A 50 -0.75 11.37 -24.84
C GLU A 50 -1.59 11.72 -23.58
N PRO A 51 -1.83 13.02 -23.32
CA PRO A 51 -2.74 13.43 -22.25
C PRO A 51 -4.19 13.11 -22.64
N LEU A 52 -4.79 12.16 -21.91
CA LEU A 52 -6.20 11.78 -22.06
C LEU A 52 -7.18 12.90 -21.64
N VAL A 53 -6.68 13.93 -20.95
CA VAL A 53 -7.46 15.06 -20.42
C VAL A 53 -6.70 16.34 -20.69
N THR A 54 -7.42 17.38 -21.11
CA THR A 54 -6.88 18.74 -21.20
C THR A 54 -7.43 19.57 -20.05
N PHE A 55 -6.54 20.31 -19.39
CA PHE A 55 -6.90 21.21 -18.31
C PHE A 55 -6.86 22.65 -18.82
N ASP A 56 -7.96 23.36 -18.62
CA ASP A 56 -8.12 24.79 -18.88
C ASP A 56 -7.54 25.66 -17.73
N ASN A 57 -7.41 25.10 -16.52
CA ASN A 57 -6.83 25.79 -15.38
C ASN A 57 -6.17 24.83 -14.35
N ALA A 58 -5.34 25.40 -13.47
CA ALA A 58 -4.60 24.65 -12.45
C ALA A 58 -5.50 24.01 -11.37
N THR A 59 -6.68 24.58 -11.09
CA THR A 59 -7.64 24.02 -10.13
C THR A 59 -8.20 22.69 -10.63
N HIS A 60 -8.55 22.62 -11.91
CA HIS A 60 -9.04 21.40 -12.55
C HIS A 60 -7.94 20.32 -12.62
N GLN A 61 -6.70 20.72 -12.93
CA GLN A 61 -5.55 19.81 -12.88
C GLN A 61 -5.33 19.26 -11.47
N GLN A 62 -5.35 20.10 -10.43
CA GLN A 62 -5.19 19.67 -9.04
C GLN A 62 -6.31 18.73 -8.58
N CYS A 63 -7.55 18.96 -9.03
CA CYS A 63 -8.67 18.07 -8.75
C CYS A 63 -8.48 16.71 -9.42
N PHE A 64 -8.13 16.69 -10.71
CA PHE A 64 -7.85 15.46 -11.45
C PHE A 64 -6.74 14.64 -10.77
N ASP A 65 -5.64 15.30 -10.43
CA ASP A 65 -4.52 14.70 -9.73
C ASP A 65 -4.96 14.08 -8.41
N ARG A 66 -5.83 14.76 -7.65
CA ARG A 66 -6.40 14.21 -6.41
C ARG A 66 -7.24 12.96 -6.67
N GLN A 67 -8.08 12.96 -7.71
CA GLN A 67 -8.93 11.80 -8.03
C GLN A 67 -8.11 10.59 -8.47
N VAL A 68 -7.10 10.80 -9.32
CA VAL A 68 -6.14 9.78 -9.74
C VAL A 68 -5.42 9.19 -8.53
N ARG A 69 -5.04 10.03 -7.56
CA ARG A 69 -4.42 9.61 -6.29
C ARG A 69 -5.37 8.74 -5.45
N ILE A 70 -6.61 9.19 -5.23
CA ILE A 70 -7.62 8.42 -4.47
C ILE A 70 -7.82 7.04 -5.10
N MET A 71 -8.09 7.01 -6.40
CA MET A 71 -8.32 5.77 -7.14
C MET A 71 -7.13 4.82 -7.10
N THR A 72 -5.91 5.34 -7.28
CA THR A 72 -4.68 4.56 -7.14
C THR A 72 -4.59 3.92 -5.78
N SER A 73 -4.79 4.71 -4.72
CA SER A 73 -4.72 4.23 -3.34
C SER A 73 -5.79 3.19 -3.07
N ASP A 74 -6.99 3.34 -3.63
CA ASP A 74 -8.08 2.36 -3.55
C ASP A 74 -7.67 1.03 -4.20
N LEU A 75 -7.17 1.07 -5.44
CA LEU A 75 -6.72 -0.12 -6.18
C LEU A 75 -5.57 -0.84 -5.48
N MET A 76 -4.61 -0.08 -4.93
CA MET A 76 -3.49 -0.65 -4.19
C MET A 76 -3.97 -1.33 -2.89
N ARG A 77 -4.87 -0.69 -2.14
CA ARG A 77 -5.46 -1.26 -0.93
C ARG A 77 -6.24 -2.54 -1.23
N GLU A 78 -7.06 -2.54 -2.28
CA GLU A 78 -7.85 -3.71 -2.68
C GLU A 78 -6.94 -4.86 -3.11
N SER A 79 -5.97 -4.59 -3.99
CA SER A 79 -5.01 -5.58 -4.48
C SER A 79 -4.20 -6.23 -3.34
N LEU A 80 -3.69 -5.40 -2.43
CA LEU A 80 -2.96 -5.88 -1.26
C LEU A 80 -3.88 -6.67 -0.33
N SER A 81 -5.07 -6.16 -0.01
CA SER A 81 -6.02 -6.86 0.88
C SER A 81 -6.39 -8.24 0.33
N LYS A 82 -6.67 -8.34 -0.97
CA LYS A 82 -6.96 -9.61 -1.64
C LYS A 82 -5.78 -10.58 -1.57
N ARG A 83 -4.56 -10.08 -1.69
CA ARG A 83 -3.34 -10.89 -1.65
C ARG A 83 -3.00 -11.38 -0.25
N LEU A 84 -3.22 -10.52 0.76
CA LEU A 84 -3.02 -10.89 2.16
C LEU A 84 -4.05 -11.91 2.64
N GLY A 85 -5.27 -11.85 2.09
CA GLY A 85 -6.34 -12.77 2.41
C GLY A 85 -6.67 -12.74 3.91
N ASP A 86 -6.95 -13.91 4.46
CA ASP A 86 -7.38 -14.03 5.86
C ASP A 86 -6.24 -13.77 6.86
N GLU A 87 -4.98 -13.66 6.45
CA GLU A 87 -3.87 -13.34 7.37
C GLU A 87 -3.49 -11.86 7.37
N GLY A 88 -4.31 -11.01 6.76
CA GLY A 88 -3.95 -9.63 6.50
C GLY A 88 -3.73 -8.80 7.75
N ASP A 89 -4.54 -8.98 8.79
CA ASP A 89 -4.38 -8.25 10.05
C ASP A 89 -2.99 -8.48 10.67
N ARG A 90 -2.57 -9.75 10.74
CA ARG A 90 -1.29 -10.18 11.29
C ARG A 90 -0.13 -9.68 10.44
N ILE A 91 -0.24 -9.81 9.12
CA ILE A 91 0.83 -9.40 8.20
C ILE A 91 1.02 -7.88 8.24
N VAL A 92 -0.07 -7.10 8.23
CA VAL A 92 -0.01 -5.63 8.35
C VAL A 92 0.60 -5.22 9.69
N ALA A 93 0.20 -5.85 10.79
CA ALA A 93 0.74 -5.54 12.10
C ALA A 93 2.24 -5.89 12.22
N GLU A 94 2.68 -7.01 11.66
CA GLU A 94 4.10 -7.39 11.64
C GLU A 94 4.94 -6.41 10.80
N TRP A 95 4.41 -5.95 9.67
CA TRP A 95 5.05 -4.90 8.87
C TRP A 95 5.11 -3.57 9.60
N ALA A 96 4.02 -3.11 10.21
CA ALA A 96 4.01 -1.87 10.98
C ALA A 96 5.10 -1.88 12.05
N ARG A 97 5.22 -2.97 12.81
CA ARG A 97 6.30 -3.13 13.81
C ARG A 97 7.69 -3.15 13.19
N PHE A 98 7.88 -3.83 12.05
CA PHE A 98 9.16 -3.85 11.36
C PHE A 98 9.58 -2.43 10.93
N LEU A 99 8.66 -1.64 10.39
CA LEU A 99 8.92 -0.27 9.95
C LEU A 99 9.37 0.65 11.10
N GLU A 100 9.02 0.34 12.35
CA GLU A 100 9.49 1.09 13.53
C GLU A 100 10.95 0.77 13.91
N THR A 101 11.54 -0.30 13.35
CA THR A 101 12.94 -0.68 13.63
C THR A 101 13.95 0.12 12.80
N PRO A 102 15.23 0.22 13.22
CA PRO A 102 16.28 0.82 12.40
C PRO A 102 16.38 0.21 11.00
N SER A 103 16.30 -1.13 10.90
CA SER A 103 16.35 -1.85 9.62
C SER A 103 15.11 -1.60 8.77
N GLY A 104 13.94 -1.42 9.39
CA GLY A 104 12.73 -0.98 8.72
C GLY A 104 12.85 0.42 8.13
N GLN A 105 13.48 1.34 8.86
CA GLN A 105 13.74 2.70 8.36
C GLN A 105 14.74 2.70 7.19
N VAL A 106 15.79 1.88 7.23
CA VAL A 106 16.70 1.67 6.08
C VAL A 106 15.95 1.10 4.87
N PHE A 107 15.09 0.12 5.10
CA PHE A 107 14.27 -0.47 4.05
C PHE A 107 13.38 0.60 3.39
N LEU A 108 12.70 1.43 4.18
CA LEU A 108 11.89 2.54 3.66
C LEU A 108 12.71 3.49 2.80
N LYS A 109 13.87 3.94 3.28
CA LYS A 109 14.73 4.86 2.52
C LYS A 109 15.26 4.25 1.23
N SER A 110 15.58 2.97 1.23
CA SER A 110 15.98 2.23 0.03
C SER A 110 14.83 2.15 -0.97
N PHE A 111 13.62 1.91 -0.47
CA PHE A 111 12.41 1.76 -1.27
C PHE A 111 11.93 3.09 -1.88
N THR A 112 12.02 4.20 -1.16
CA THR A 112 11.63 5.54 -1.65
C THR A 112 12.67 6.19 -2.57
N GLY A 113 13.74 5.47 -2.93
CA GLY A 113 14.80 5.98 -3.82
C GLY A 113 15.87 6.84 -3.14
N SER A 114 15.84 6.98 -1.81
CA SER A 114 16.85 7.70 -1.01
C SER A 114 18.05 6.80 -0.70
N ARG A 115 18.66 6.21 -1.74
CA ARG A 115 19.72 5.20 -1.60
C ARG A 115 20.93 5.67 -0.79
N GLN A 116 21.36 6.92 -0.97
CA GLN A 116 22.50 7.47 -0.22
C GLN A 116 22.21 7.59 1.28
N GLU A 117 20.97 7.98 1.65
CA GLU A 117 20.56 8.02 3.06
C GLU A 117 20.51 6.62 3.65
N ALA A 118 19.97 5.64 2.90
CA ALA A 118 19.95 4.25 3.34
C ALA A 118 21.36 3.68 3.54
N GLU A 119 22.29 3.96 2.62
CA GLU A 119 23.70 3.53 2.72
C GLU A 119 24.41 4.14 3.93
N ALA A 120 24.17 5.42 4.22
CA ALA A 120 24.70 6.07 5.42
C ALA A 120 24.15 5.45 6.70
N MET A 121 22.83 5.19 6.75
CA MET A 121 22.18 4.54 7.89
C MET A 121 22.69 3.11 8.12
N MET A 122 22.93 2.34 7.05
CA MET A 122 23.50 0.99 7.16
C MET A 122 24.94 1.00 7.67
N ALA A 123 25.74 1.99 7.28
CA ALA A 123 27.16 2.07 7.67
C ALA A 123 27.35 2.26 9.19
N GLU A 124 26.37 2.90 9.85
CA GLU A 124 26.39 3.15 11.30
C GLU A 124 25.58 2.11 12.10
N MET A 125 24.94 1.16 11.43
CA MET A 125 24.02 0.20 12.05
C MET A 125 24.75 -0.97 12.71
N ASP A 126 24.21 -1.42 13.85
CA ASP A 126 24.64 -2.67 14.48
C ASP A 126 24.45 -3.86 13.51
N PRO A 127 25.47 -4.71 13.31
CA PRO A 127 25.37 -5.90 12.44
C PRO A 127 24.23 -6.86 12.83
N GLU A 128 23.86 -6.94 14.10
CA GLU A 128 22.73 -7.73 14.56
C GLU A 128 21.39 -7.17 14.05
N GLU A 129 21.25 -5.84 14.03
CA GLU A 129 20.05 -5.18 13.48
C GLU A 129 19.95 -5.36 11.97
N LEU A 130 21.08 -5.26 11.25
CA LEU A 130 21.12 -5.59 9.82
C LEU A 130 20.63 -7.02 9.56
N ARG A 131 21.13 -7.99 10.35
CA ARG A 131 20.71 -9.40 10.24
C ARG A 131 19.23 -9.61 10.57
N LYS A 132 18.67 -8.87 11.54
CA LYS A 132 17.22 -8.91 11.85
C LYS A 132 16.41 -8.37 10.68
N GLY A 133 16.88 -7.29 10.06
CA GLY A 133 16.29 -6.74 8.83
C GLY A 133 16.25 -7.75 7.69
N ASP A 134 17.39 -8.38 7.40
CA ASP A 134 17.49 -9.42 6.37
C ASP A 134 16.59 -10.61 6.66
N ALA A 135 16.55 -11.07 7.92
CA ALA A 135 15.68 -12.16 8.33
C ALA A 135 14.19 -11.81 8.15
N PHE A 136 13.80 -10.57 8.45
CA PHE A 136 12.44 -10.10 8.20
C PHE A 136 12.12 -10.06 6.71
N ALA A 137 13.01 -9.51 5.87
CA ALA A 137 12.81 -9.44 4.42
C ALA A 137 12.68 -10.81 3.76
N LEU A 138 13.42 -11.81 4.26
CA LEU A 138 13.35 -13.20 3.80
C LEU A 138 12.18 -14.00 4.40
N SER A 139 11.53 -13.48 5.44
CA SER A 139 10.36 -14.12 6.04
C SER A 139 9.18 -14.15 5.07
N ARG A 140 8.21 -15.05 5.32
CA ARG A 140 6.97 -15.11 4.54
C ARG A 140 6.24 -13.75 4.54
N THR A 141 6.13 -13.13 5.70
CA THR A 141 5.49 -11.82 5.88
C THR A 141 6.21 -10.74 5.08
N GLY A 142 7.55 -10.68 5.17
CA GLY A 142 8.37 -9.74 4.41
C GLY A 142 8.18 -9.92 2.89
N ARG A 143 8.25 -11.16 2.40
CA ARG A 143 8.07 -11.43 0.98
C ARG A 143 6.70 -11.06 0.44
N ILE A 144 5.63 -11.36 1.17
CA ILE A 144 4.25 -11.12 0.71
C ILE A 144 4.02 -9.64 0.40
N LEU A 145 4.43 -8.73 1.29
CA LEU A 145 4.23 -7.31 1.04
C LEU A 145 5.23 -6.77 0.01
N ILE A 146 6.52 -7.15 0.05
CA ILE A 146 7.50 -6.72 -0.97
C ILE A 146 7.02 -7.08 -2.38
N GLU A 147 6.55 -8.32 -2.56
CA GLU A 147 5.98 -8.75 -3.83
C GLU A 147 4.67 -8.02 -4.14
N GLY A 148 3.87 -7.65 -3.13
CA GLY A 148 2.63 -6.88 -3.28
C GLY A 148 2.87 -5.45 -3.78
N LEU A 149 3.95 -4.83 -3.32
CA LEU A 149 4.36 -3.48 -3.71
C LEU A 149 5.00 -3.42 -5.10
N ASN A 150 5.57 -4.53 -5.58
CA ASN A 150 6.10 -4.65 -6.94
C ASN A 150 5.00 -4.82 -8.01
N ILE A 151 3.72 -4.90 -7.61
CA ILE A 151 2.60 -4.97 -8.55
C ILE A 151 2.10 -3.55 -8.79
N SER A 152 2.17 -3.10 -10.05
CA SER A 152 1.43 -1.90 -10.45
C SER A 152 -0.07 -2.20 -10.32
N PRO A 153 -0.86 -1.40 -9.57
CA PRO A 153 -2.30 -1.59 -9.53
C PRO A 153 -2.84 -1.53 -10.97
N VAL A 154 -3.41 -2.63 -11.45
CA VAL A 154 -4.02 -2.70 -12.77
C VAL A 154 -5.49 -2.39 -12.59
N MET A 155 -5.92 -1.26 -13.15
CA MET A 155 -7.34 -0.96 -13.27
C MET A 155 -7.97 -1.90 -14.30
N ASP A 156 -9.13 -2.46 -13.97
CA ASP A 156 -9.94 -3.17 -14.96
C ASP A 156 -10.35 -2.20 -16.08
N ALA A 157 -10.29 -2.64 -17.33
CA ALA A 157 -10.74 -1.85 -18.47
C ALA A 157 -12.20 -1.37 -18.32
N ALA A 158 -13.04 -2.11 -17.59
CA ALA A 158 -14.42 -1.74 -17.30
C ALA A 158 -14.56 -0.58 -16.28
N ASP A 159 -13.56 -0.37 -15.42
CA ASP A 159 -13.60 0.67 -14.38
C ASP A 159 -13.05 2.01 -14.88
N PHE A 160 -12.25 1.99 -15.95
CA PHE A 160 -11.70 3.21 -16.55
C PHE A 160 -12.78 4.22 -17.00
N PRO A 161 -13.82 3.84 -17.77
CA PRO A 161 -14.87 4.78 -18.17
C PRO A 161 -15.66 5.34 -16.97
N ARG A 162 -15.79 4.56 -15.89
CA ARG A 162 -16.48 4.99 -14.67
C ARG A 162 -15.67 6.03 -13.92
N PHE A 163 -14.36 5.80 -13.79
CA PHE A 163 -13.44 6.76 -13.20
C PHE A 163 -13.44 8.08 -13.97
N MET A 164 -13.29 8.03 -15.30
CA MET A 164 -13.24 9.24 -16.12
C MET A 164 -14.54 10.07 -16.00
N ARG A 165 -15.70 9.41 -15.92
CA ARG A 165 -16.98 10.10 -15.70
C ARG A 165 -17.04 10.80 -14.34
N LYS A 166 -16.63 10.12 -13.27
CA LYS A 166 -16.55 10.71 -11.93
C LYS A 166 -15.63 11.94 -11.92
N VAL A 167 -14.48 11.84 -12.58
CA VAL A 167 -13.54 12.95 -12.76
C VAL A 167 -14.16 14.11 -13.51
N GLN A 168 -14.89 13.86 -14.61
CA GLN A 168 -15.59 14.90 -15.35
C GLN A 168 -16.65 15.60 -14.48
N GLU A 169 -17.44 14.83 -13.72
CA GLU A 169 -18.48 15.34 -12.82
C GLU A 169 -17.92 16.15 -11.64
N GLU A 170 -16.84 15.66 -11.00
CA GLU A 170 -16.29 16.27 -9.78
C GLU A 170 -15.25 17.36 -10.06
N CYS A 171 -14.53 17.28 -11.19
CA CYS A 171 -13.44 18.21 -11.52
C CYS A 171 -13.76 19.16 -12.68
N GLY A 172 -14.90 19.03 -13.35
CA GLY A 172 -15.31 19.92 -14.44
C GLY A 172 -14.38 19.89 -15.65
N VAL A 173 -13.63 18.79 -15.85
CA VAL A 173 -12.68 18.63 -16.95
C VAL A 173 -13.36 18.05 -18.18
N ASP A 174 -12.93 18.51 -19.36
CA ASP A 174 -13.38 17.92 -20.63
C ASP A 174 -12.51 16.73 -21.01
N LEU A 175 -13.16 15.62 -21.35
CA LEU A 175 -12.48 14.37 -21.70
C LEU A 175 -12.30 14.33 -23.22
N GLN A 176 -11.07 14.52 -23.68
CA GLN A 176 -10.78 14.35 -25.10
C GLN A 176 -10.82 12.86 -25.45
N GLY A 177 -11.93 12.41 -26.05
CA GLY A 177 -12.07 11.05 -26.57
C GLY A 177 -13.28 10.25 -26.08
N ALA A 178 -14.08 10.75 -25.12
CA ALA A 178 -15.30 10.05 -24.68
C ALA A 178 -16.43 10.00 -25.74
N GLN A 179 -16.22 10.59 -26.92
CA GLN A 179 -17.21 10.73 -27.99
C GLN A 179 -16.90 9.95 -29.28
N LYS A 180 -15.92 9.03 -29.29
CA LYS A 180 -15.69 8.17 -30.46
C LYS A 180 -15.68 6.69 -30.10
N THR A 181 -16.88 6.17 -29.80
CA THR A 181 -17.25 4.78 -30.05
C THR A 181 -18.67 4.76 -30.59
#